data_AF-A0A355W7F5-F1
#
_entry.id   AF-A0A355W7F5-F1
#
_cell.length_a   1.000
_cell.length_b   1.000
_cell.length_c   1.000
_cell.angle_alpha   90.00
_cell.angle_beta   90.00
_cell.angle_gamma   90.00
#
_symmetry.space_group_name_H-M   'P 1'
#
loop_
_entity.id
_entity.type
_entity.pdbx_description
1 polymer ?
#
loop_
_entity_poly.entity_id
_entity_poly.type
_entity_poly.pdbx_seq_one_letter_code
_entity_poly.pdbx_strand_id
1 'polypeptide(L)'
;MVVAKKKVTGYDKYVDWKLFIIPVVLLIVLLLIPTPNGMKDVGTEYKVGPNAVIKLITQELFNQKSSDVSQWQLITAQIMERNMRMGALTRDRFLKRDLKWCKKYKIQADKTNFEKAAAYVQDNLSDESFANMMQKSMEYRRDGLKYDELTGKDKENADTGAWHIKVAIAMGVFVVLCFLTECIPLPGVAFCIGLILVFSGVTSRKDVAMLYWSDACWFIMGSLMFAAAFVKTGVDKRVCLMMFKKLAVPNVRWITLIFFVIIAPLASFISDHALAAMFLPIGMLLYQNSLSEETPEDPELAKMLMIAIAMACNIGGPGAPSGGARNVIMMTYLNDMFGFDIG
;
A
#
# COMPACT_ATOMS: atom_id res chain seq x y z
N MET A 1 -26.30 4.42 47.82
CA MET A 1 -26.16 5.31 46.64
C MET A 1 -25.96 4.46 45.41
N VAL A 2 -27.00 4.32 44.59
CA VAL A 2 -26.91 3.64 43.30
C VAL A 2 -26.18 4.59 42.35
N VAL A 3 -24.94 4.27 41.98
CA VAL A 3 -24.19 5.03 40.98
C VAL A 3 -25.00 4.96 39.69
N ALA A 4 -25.58 6.10 39.28
CA ALA A 4 -26.30 6.21 38.03
C ALA A 4 -25.37 5.79 36.88
N LYS A 5 -25.64 4.63 36.27
CA LYS A 5 -24.90 4.14 35.11
C LYS A 5 -25.07 5.18 33.99
N LYS A 6 -23.99 5.93 33.71
CA LYS A 6 -23.93 7.01 32.73
C LYS A 6 -24.58 6.51 31.42
N LYS A 7 -25.59 7.22 30.93
CA LYS A 7 -26.30 6.88 29.70
C LYS A 7 -25.28 6.86 28.55
N VAL A 8 -24.90 5.67 28.12
CA VAL A 8 -23.92 5.42 27.07
C VAL A 8 -24.45 6.09 25.80
N THR A 9 -23.75 7.12 25.31
CA THR A 9 -24.10 7.74 24.02
C THR A 9 -23.73 6.78 22.90
N GLY A 10 -24.37 6.87 21.73
CA GLY A 10 -24.16 5.89 20.64
C GLY A 10 -22.69 5.66 20.24
N TYR A 11 -21.82 6.66 20.46
CA TYR A 11 -20.39 6.59 20.19
C TYR A 11 -19.60 5.76 21.22
N ASP A 12 -19.99 5.78 22.49
CA ASP A 12 -19.35 5.03 23.58
C ASP A 12 -19.51 3.51 23.40
N LYS A 13 -20.38 3.06 22.49
CA LYS A 13 -20.52 1.65 22.09
C LYS A 13 -19.35 1.15 21.24
N TYR A 14 -18.69 2.05 20.49
CA TYR A 14 -17.70 1.69 19.47
C TYR A 14 -16.30 2.22 19.78
N VAL A 15 -16.17 3.12 20.76
CA VAL A 15 -14.90 3.74 21.14
C VAL A 15 -14.59 3.41 22.59
N ASP A 16 -13.50 2.69 22.82
CA ASP A 16 -12.92 2.58 24.15
C ASP A 16 -12.01 3.79 24.39
N TRP A 17 -12.59 4.83 24.99
CA TRP A 17 -11.88 6.07 25.30
C TRP A 17 -10.68 5.90 26.24
N LYS A 18 -10.70 4.87 27.11
CA LYS A 18 -9.59 4.62 28.03
C LYS A 18 -8.39 4.02 27.31
N LEU A 19 -8.63 3.17 26.32
CA LEU A 19 -7.57 2.63 25.48
C LEU A 19 -7.15 3.64 24.41
N PHE A 20 -8.10 4.39 23.84
CA PHE A 20 -7.85 5.35 22.76
C PHE A 20 -6.98 6.54 23.18
N ILE A 21 -7.01 6.94 24.45
CA ILE A 21 -6.13 8.03 24.93
C ILE A 21 -4.64 7.68 24.80
N ILE A 22 -4.29 6.39 24.88
CA ILE A 22 -2.90 5.91 24.82
C ILE A 22 -2.25 6.24 23.47
N PRO A 23 -2.78 5.80 22.31
CA PRO A 23 -2.20 6.15 21.02
C PRO A 23 -2.22 7.65 20.75
N VAL A 24 -3.23 8.39 21.22
CA VAL A 24 -3.32 9.85 21.04
C VAL A 24 -2.22 10.58 21.81
N VAL A 25 -2.03 10.26 23.09
CA VAL A 25 -0.97 10.87 23.90
C VAL A 25 0.40 10.53 23.32
N LEU A 26 0.61 9.28 22.92
CA LEU A 26 1.88 8.84 22.37
C LEU A 26 2.19 9.51 21.02
N LEU A 27 1.18 9.69 20.16
CA LEU A 27 1.30 10.49 18.93
C LEU A 27 1.80 11.91 19.26
N ILE A 28 1.17 12.59 20.21
CA ILE A 28 1.54 13.96 20.60
C ILE A 28 2.96 14.00 21.16
N VAL A 29 3.31 13.06 22.05
CA VAL A 29 4.66 12.96 22.63
C VAL A 29 5.71 12.77 21.53
N LEU A 30 5.48 11.86 20.59
CA LEU A 30 6.40 11.65 19.45
C LEU A 30 6.54 12.90 18.58
N LEU A 31 5.48 13.67 18.39
CA LEU A 31 5.52 14.94 17.66
C LEU A 31 6.25 16.06 18.42
N LEU A 32 6.35 15.98 19.75
CA LEU A 32 7.06 16.97 20.58
C LEU A 32 8.55 16.65 20.78
N ILE A 33 8.95 15.37 20.76
CA ILE A 33 10.36 14.95 20.92
C ILE A 33 11.23 15.59 19.81
N PRO A 34 12.44 16.11 20.10
CA PRO A 34 13.31 16.69 19.07
C PRO A 34 13.58 15.73 17.91
N THR A 35 13.59 16.25 16.68
CA THR A 35 13.81 15.43 15.47
C THR A 35 15.24 14.85 15.48
N PRO A 36 15.40 13.52 15.47
CA PRO A 36 16.73 12.88 15.46
C PRO A 36 17.52 13.21 14.19
N ASN A 37 18.85 13.19 14.28
CA ASN A 37 19.74 13.48 13.14
C ASN A 37 19.48 12.58 11.95
N GLY A 38 19.24 11.28 12.16
CA GLY A 38 18.92 10.36 11.06
C GLY A 38 17.66 10.77 10.27
N MET A 39 16.64 11.37 10.92
CA MET A 39 15.47 11.89 10.19
C MET A 39 15.80 13.15 9.38
N LYS A 40 16.75 13.97 9.87
CA LYS A 40 17.23 15.17 9.17
C LYS A 40 18.09 14.82 7.97
N ASP A 41 18.92 13.80 8.08
CA ASP A 41 19.72 13.28 6.99
C ASP A 41 18.81 12.72 5.89
N VAL A 42 17.86 11.84 6.24
CA VAL A 42 16.87 11.35 5.25
C VAL A 42 16.02 12.50 4.70
N GLY A 43 15.62 13.47 5.52
CA GLY A 43 14.92 14.68 5.07
C GLY A 43 15.73 15.45 4.01
N THR A 44 17.04 15.57 4.21
CA THR A 44 18.01 16.17 3.29
C THR A 44 18.05 15.40 1.98
N GLU A 45 18.22 14.08 2.03
CA GLU A 45 18.25 13.22 0.84
C GLU A 45 16.98 13.35 0.00
N TYR A 46 15.81 13.47 0.63
CA TYR A 46 14.53 13.52 -0.08
C TYR A 46 14.19 14.91 -0.62
N LYS A 47 14.47 15.99 0.12
CA LYS A 47 14.06 17.35 -0.24
C LYS A 47 15.14 18.14 -0.97
N VAL A 48 16.40 17.95 -0.62
CA VAL A 48 17.54 18.67 -1.20
C VAL A 48 18.25 17.81 -2.25
N GLY A 49 18.34 16.51 -1.99
CA GLY A 49 19.01 15.52 -2.84
C GLY A 49 18.73 15.64 -4.34
N PRO A 50 17.46 15.74 -4.80
CA PRO A 50 17.17 15.84 -6.24
C PRO A 50 17.87 17.01 -6.93
N ASN A 51 17.80 18.21 -6.34
CA ASN A 51 18.41 19.39 -6.93
C ASN A 51 19.95 19.35 -6.84
N ALA A 52 20.48 18.82 -5.73
CA ALA A 52 21.91 18.68 -5.53
C ALA A 52 22.53 17.67 -6.52
N VAL A 53 21.83 16.55 -6.78
CA VAL A 53 22.25 15.55 -7.77
C VAL A 53 22.17 16.12 -9.18
N ILE A 54 21.12 16.86 -9.52
CA ILE A 54 21.04 17.54 -10.83
C ILE A 54 22.23 18.49 -11.01
N LYS A 55 22.56 19.31 -10.00
CA LYS A 55 23.73 20.21 -10.03
C LYS A 55 25.03 19.45 -10.26
N LEU A 56 25.22 18.33 -9.56
CA LEU A 56 26.40 17.47 -9.72
C LEU A 56 26.49 16.93 -11.16
N ILE A 57 25.40 16.34 -11.68
CA ILE A 57 25.37 15.76 -13.04
C ILE A 57 25.63 16.84 -14.09
N THR A 58 25.02 18.04 -13.96
CA THR A 58 25.24 19.12 -14.92
C THR A 58 26.68 19.63 -14.90
N GLN A 59 27.29 19.69 -13.71
CA GLN A 59 28.68 20.12 -13.56
C GLN A 59 29.65 19.08 -14.13
N GLU A 60 29.42 17.79 -13.91
CA GLU A 60 30.32 16.72 -14.32
C GLU A 60 30.22 16.42 -15.82
N LEU A 61 29.01 16.41 -16.40
CA LEU A 61 28.81 16.10 -17.81
C LEU A 61 28.99 17.30 -18.74
N PHE A 62 28.59 18.49 -18.29
CA PHE A 62 28.52 19.68 -19.16
C PHE A 62 29.42 20.82 -18.70
N ASN A 63 30.11 20.68 -17.55
CA ASN A 63 30.94 21.72 -16.95
C ASN A 63 30.21 23.07 -16.78
N GLN A 64 28.91 23.00 -16.49
CA GLN A 64 28.02 24.15 -16.36
C GLN A 64 27.13 24.02 -15.13
N LYS A 65 26.77 25.16 -14.53
CA LYS A 65 25.81 25.21 -13.44
C LYS A 65 24.43 24.84 -13.94
N SER A 66 23.62 24.24 -13.07
CA SER A 66 22.24 23.82 -13.40
C SER A 66 21.33 24.98 -13.84
N SER A 67 21.67 26.24 -13.52
CA SER A 67 20.96 27.44 -13.97
C SER A 67 21.32 27.87 -15.39
N ASP A 68 22.49 27.48 -15.87
CA ASP A 68 23.12 28.02 -17.08
C ASP A 68 23.11 27.00 -18.23
N VAL A 69 22.79 25.74 -17.92
CA VAL A 69 22.64 24.67 -18.91
C VAL A 69 21.43 24.88 -19.82
N SER A 70 21.57 24.41 -21.06
CA SER A 70 20.47 24.34 -22.01
C SER A 70 19.40 23.32 -21.59
N GLN A 71 18.18 23.46 -22.11
CA GLN A 71 17.05 22.61 -21.73
C GLN A 71 17.32 21.10 -21.92
N TRP A 72 17.95 20.69 -23.03
CA TRP A 72 18.25 19.28 -23.26
C TRP A 72 19.24 18.71 -22.24
N GLN A 73 20.22 19.49 -21.81
CA GLN A 73 21.19 19.10 -20.77
C GLN A 73 20.52 18.95 -19.41
N LEU A 74 19.62 19.88 -19.07
CA LEU A 74 18.82 19.80 -17.85
C LEU A 74 17.91 18.57 -17.85
N ILE A 75 17.26 18.27 -18.97
CA ILE A 75 16.44 17.07 -19.14
C ILE A 75 17.29 15.80 -18.97
N THR A 76 18.49 15.73 -19.56
CA THR A 76 19.41 14.60 -19.35
C THR A 76 19.66 14.37 -17.85
N ALA A 77 20.02 15.42 -17.11
CA ALA A 77 20.28 15.33 -15.68
C ALA A 77 19.03 14.94 -14.87
N GLN A 78 17.85 15.48 -15.22
CA GLN A 78 16.58 15.15 -14.57
C GLN A 78 16.17 13.68 -14.79
N ILE A 79 16.34 13.16 -16.01
CA ILE A 79 16.05 11.75 -16.32
C ILE A 79 17.03 10.84 -15.57
N MET A 80 18.33 11.18 -15.54
CA MET A 80 19.33 10.44 -14.77
C MET A 80 19.01 10.43 -13.27
N GLU A 81 18.73 11.59 -12.65
CA GLU A 81 18.32 11.68 -11.24
C GLU A 81 17.09 10.83 -10.95
N ARG A 82 16.07 10.91 -11.82
CA ARG A 82 14.83 10.17 -11.62
C ARG A 82 15.03 8.66 -11.76
N ASN A 83 15.82 8.24 -12.74
CA ASN A 83 16.22 6.84 -12.90
C ASN A 83 17.00 6.32 -11.70
N MET A 84 17.92 7.12 -11.16
CA MET A 84 18.68 6.79 -9.96
C MET A 84 17.77 6.51 -8.77
N ARG A 85 16.77 7.36 -8.54
CA ARG A 85 15.77 7.17 -7.48
C ARG A 85 14.89 5.93 -7.65
N MET A 86 14.75 5.45 -8.88
CA MET A 86 14.01 4.22 -9.20
C MET A 86 14.90 2.97 -9.20
N GLY A 87 16.19 3.09 -8.84
CA GLY A 87 17.16 2.00 -8.93
C GLY A 87 17.50 1.58 -10.37
N ALA A 88 17.13 2.39 -11.37
CA ALA A 88 17.37 2.11 -12.79
C ALA A 88 18.68 2.75 -13.26
N LEU A 89 19.82 2.20 -12.82
CA LEU A 89 21.14 2.84 -12.97
C LEU A 89 21.84 2.64 -14.33
N THR A 90 21.28 1.80 -15.21
CA THR A 90 21.96 1.43 -16.46
C THR A 90 21.62 2.38 -17.61
N ARG A 91 22.57 2.54 -18.55
CA ARG A 91 22.38 3.33 -19.77
C ARG A 91 21.20 2.83 -20.60
N ASP A 92 21.05 1.52 -20.73
CA ASP A 92 19.91 0.89 -21.43
C ASP A 92 18.55 1.35 -20.85
N ARG A 93 18.43 1.45 -19.52
CA ARG A 93 17.19 1.92 -18.88
C ARG A 93 16.93 3.40 -19.13
N PHE A 94 17.97 4.21 -19.30
CA PHE A 94 17.84 5.60 -19.73
C PHE A 94 17.31 5.69 -21.16
N LEU A 95 17.92 4.96 -22.10
CA LEU A 95 17.55 5.01 -23.52
C LEU A 95 16.16 4.44 -23.81
N LYS A 96 15.64 3.56 -22.94
CA LYS A 96 14.25 3.05 -23.02
C LYS A 96 13.18 4.01 -22.50
N ARG A 97 13.54 5.19 -21.98
CA ARG A 97 12.54 6.19 -21.55
C ARG A 97 11.89 6.87 -22.74
N ASP A 98 10.69 7.38 -22.53
CA ASP A 98 9.92 8.10 -23.54
C ASP A 98 9.32 9.40 -22.96
N LEU A 99 8.71 10.20 -23.84
CA LEU A 99 8.06 11.46 -23.44
C LEU A 99 6.88 11.23 -22.48
N LYS A 100 6.18 10.09 -22.60
CA LYS A 100 5.07 9.74 -21.70
C LYS A 100 5.57 9.53 -20.27
N TRP A 101 6.71 8.86 -20.12
CA TRP A 101 7.41 8.65 -18.87
C TRP A 101 7.89 9.98 -18.27
N CYS A 102 8.48 10.87 -19.09
CA CYS A 102 8.89 12.20 -18.63
C CYS A 102 7.69 12.99 -18.08
N LYS A 103 6.57 12.98 -18.80
CA LYS A 103 5.31 13.61 -18.36
C LYS A 103 4.78 12.99 -17.06
N LYS A 104 4.80 11.66 -16.91
CA LYS A 104 4.38 10.95 -15.69
C LYS A 104 5.15 11.46 -14.45
N TYR A 105 6.45 11.72 -14.60
CA TYR A 105 7.32 12.17 -13.51
C TYR A 105 7.53 13.69 -13.47
N LYS A 106 6.68 14.47 -14.16
CA LYS A 106 6.70 15.93 -14.17
C LYS A 106 8.03 16.53 -14.67
N ILE A 107 8.74 15.80 -15.52
CA ILE A 107 9.91 16.29 -16.26
C ILE A 107 9.40 17.00 -17.51
N GLN A 108 9.65 18.31 -17.61
CA GLN A 108 9.25 19.10 -18.77
C GLN A 108 10.22 18.83 -19.92
N ALA A 109 9.84 17.90 -20.80
CA ALA A 109 10.61 17.56 -21.98
C ALA A 109 9.77 17.75 -23.25
N ASP A 110 10.27 18.56 -24.18
CA ASP A 110 9.81 18.60 -25.57
C ASP A 110 10.55 17.54 -26.40
N LYS A 111 9.94 17.16 -27.53
CA LYS A 111 10.46 16.10 -28.39
C LYS A 111 11.90 16.37 -28.84
N THR A 112 12.19 17.60 -29.25
CA THR A 112 13.51 17.98 -29.80
C THR A 112 14.61 17.89 -28.74
N ASN A 113 14.38 18.46 -27.56
CA ASN A 113 15.40 18.37 -26.50
C ASN A 113 15.52 16.96 -25.91
N PHE A 114 14.44 16.18 -25.88
CA PHE A 114 14.49 14.78 -25.47
C PHE A 114 15.35 13.94 -26.42
N GLU A 115 15.16 14.08 -27.73
CA GLU A 115 15.95 13.38 -28.74
C GLU A 115 17.44 13.77 -28.66
N LYS A 116 17.74 15.05 -28.41
CA LYS A 116 19.12 15.52 -28.17
C LYS A 116 19.73 14.91 -26.91
N ALA A 117 18.97 14.83 -25.82
CA ALA A 117 19.41 14.20 -24.57
C ALA A 117 19.72 12.71 -24.78
N ALA A 118 18.85 11.98 -25.48
CA ALA A 118 19.04 10.57 -25.80
C ALA A 118 20.26 10.34 -26.70
N ALA A 119 20.39 11.13 -27.77
CA ALA A 119 21.54 11.06 -28.67
C ALA A 119 22.86 11.36 -27.93
N TYR A 120 22.88 12.38 -27.07
CA TYR A 120 24.08 12.67 -26.27
C TYR A 120 24.51 11.49 -25.40
N VAL A 121 23.58 10.88 -24.66
CA VAL A 121 23.87 9.72 -23.81
C VAL A 121 24.28 8.50 -24.62
N GLN A 122 23.68 8.29 -25.80
CA GLN A 122 24.01 7.19 -26.69
C GLN A 122 25.40 7.34 -27.31
N ASP A 123 25.75 8.54 -27.75
CA ASP A 123 26.95 8.78 -28.56
C ASP A 123 28.18 9.13 -27.71
N ASN A 124 27.99 9.71 -26.52
CA ASN A 124 29.09 10.27 -25.72
C ASN A 124 29.35 9.54 -24.39
N LEU A 125 28.46 8.64 -23.94
CA LEU A 125 28.61 7.91 -22.68
C LEU A 125 28.70 6.39 -22.91
N SER A 126 29.83 5.81 -22.49
CA SER A 126 29.96 4.34 -22.41
C SER A 126 29.10 3.80 -21.26
N ASP A 127 28.81 2.50 -21.28
CA ASP A 127 28.05 1.87 -20.19
C ASP A 127 28.76 2.03 -18.84
N GLU A 128 30.09 1.95 -18.85
CA GLU A 128 30.94 2.14 -17.67
C GLU A 128 30.94 3.59 -17.18
N SER A 129 31.13 4.58 -18.07
CA SER A 129 31.13 5.99 -17.66
C SER A 129 29.76 6.43 -17.14
N PHE A 130 28.68 5.95 -17.76
CA PHE A 130 27.32 6.19 -17.30
C PHE A 130 27.09 5.56 -15.92
N ALA A 131 27.46 4.29 -15.72
CA ALA A 131 27.29 3.61 -14.44
C ALA A 131 28.08 4.30 -13.32
N ASN A 132 29.33 4.69 -13.59
CA ASN A 132 30.16 5.42 -12.65
C ASN A 132 29.55 6.77 -12.27
N MET A 133 28.99 7.52 -13.24
CA MET A 133 28.30 8.79 -12.96
C MET A 133 27.06 8.57 -12.08
N MET A 134 26.28 7.52 -12.35
CA MET A 134 25.09 7.18 -11.58
C MET A 134 25.44 6.74 -10.15
N GLN A 135 26.50 5.94 -9.99
CA GLN A 135 26.98 5.53 -8.68
C GLN A 135 27.51 6.71 -7.86
N LYS A 136 28.37 7.56 -8.46
CA LYS A 136 28.87 8.79 -7.83
C LYS A 136 27.72 9.71 -7.40
N SER A 137 26.68 9.83 -8.23
CA SER A 137 25.48 10.62 -7.91
C SER A 137 24.69 10.03 -6.74
N MET A 138 24.60 8.70 -6.66
CA MET A 138 23.91 8.01 -5.56
C MET A 138 24.69 8.15 -4.24
N GLU A 139 26.00 7.96 -4.28
CA GLU A 139 26.90 8.15 -3.13
C GLU A 139 26.85 9.60 -2.64
N TYR A 140 26.89 10.58 -3.55
CA TYR A 140 26.74 11.99 -3.18
C TYR A 140 25.40 12.27 -2.52
N ARG A 141 24.31 11.70 -3.05
CA ARG A 141 22.98 11.87 -2.45
C ARG A 141 22.91 11.33 -1.02
N ARG A 142 23.46 10.14 -0.78
CA ARG A 142 23.35 9.40 0.48
C ARG A 142 24.34 9.89 1.53
N ASP A 143 25.62 10.00 1.15
CA ASP A 143 26.72 10.20 2.10
C ASP A 143 27.33 11.61 1.99
N GLY A 144 27.20 12.24 0.81
CA GLY A 144 27.79 13.55 0.53
C GLY A 144 26.95 14.75 0.98
N LEU A 145 25.64 14.57 1.17
CA LEU A 145 24.73 15.65 1.56
C LEU A 145 24.43 15.61 3.06
N LYS A 146 25.21 16.34 3.84
CA LYS A 146 25.03 16.42 5.30
C LYS A 146 24.13 17.57 5.67
N TYR A 147 23.17 17.32 6.57
CA TYR A 147 22.25 18.34 7.08
C TYR A 147 22.98 19.54 7.70
N ASP A 148 24.08 19.29 8.44
CA ASP A 148 24.82 20.33 9.15
C ASP A 148 25.54 21.33 8.23
N GLU A 149 25.79 20.94 6.98
CA GLU A 149 26.45 21.76 5.96
C GLU A 149 25.45 22.62 5.16
N LEU A 150 24.15 22.34 5.30
CA LEU A 150 23.10 23.09 4.60
C LEU A 150 22.92 24.48 5.18
N THR A 151 22.61 25.45 4.31
CA THR A 151 22.31 26.82 4.69
C THR A 151 21.09 27.36 3.93
N GLY A 152 20.46 28.39 4.50
CA GLY A 152 19.31 29.07 3.91
C GLY A 152 18.17 28.11 3.54
N LYS A 153 17.67 28.25 2.31
CA LYS A 153 16.49 27.54 1.82
C LYS A 153 16.65 26.01 1.77
N ASP A 154 17.87 25.50 1.56
CA ASP A 154 18.10 24.06 1.52
C ASP A 154 17.96 23.44 2.91
N LYS A 155 18.40 24.15 3.96
CA LYS A 155 18.19 23.72 5.35
C LYS A 155 16.72 23.72 5.74
N GLU A 156 15.98 24.77 5.39
CA GLU A 156 14.52 24.85 5.61
C GLU A 156 13.76 23.71 4.90
N ASN A 157 14.17 23.37 3.67
CA ASN A 157 13.61 22.26 2.92
C ASN A 157 13.90 20.92 3.60
N ALA A 158 15.13 20.72 4.10
CA ALA A 158 15.51 19.52 4.84
C ALA A 158 14.74 19.39 6.16
N ASP A 159 14.56 20.49 6.90
CA ASP A 159 13.75 20.54 8.12
C ASP A 159 12.30 20.15 7.86
N THR A 160 11.73 20.65 6.75
CA THR A 160 10.38 20.28 6.30
C THR A 160 10.31 18.77 6.00
N GLY A 161 11.32 18.22 5.31
CA GLY A 161 11.42 16.78 5.06
C GLY A 161 11.48 15.95 6.34
N ALA A 162 12.32 16.38 7.28
CA ALA A 162 12.47 15.73 8.58
C ALA A 162 11.17 15.77 9.39
N TRP A 163 10.44 16.89 9.35
CA TRP A 163 9.09 17.02 9.93
C TRP A 163 8.11 16.01 9.33
N HIS A 164 8.06 15.89 8.00
CA HIS A 164 7.18 14.93 7.32
C HIS A 164 7.46 13.49 7.74
N ILE A 165 8.74 13.12 7.85
CA ILE A 165 9.17 11.78 8.29
C ILE A 165 8.74 11.52 9.73
N LYS A 166 8.95 12.49 10.62
CA LYS A 166 8.55 12.41 12.03
C LYS A 166 7.04 12.20 12.17
N VAL A 167 6.23 12.97 11.43
CA VAL A 167 4.78 12.80 11.41
C VAL A 167 4.40 11.43 10.90
N ALA A 168 5.04 10.93 9.83
CA ALA A 168 4.76 9.61 9.28
C ALA A 168 5.05 8.49 10.30
N ILE A 169 6.16 8.58 11.04
CA ILE A 169 6.51 7.61 12.09
C ILE A 169 5.50 7.69 13.25
N ALA A 170 5.20 8.89 13.74
CA ALA A 170 4.26 9.08 14.84
C ALA A 170 2.85 8.58 14.46
N MET A 171 2.41 8.86 13.24
CA MET A 171 1.17 8.33 12.66
C MET A 171 1.22 6.81 12.55
N GLY A 172 2.33 6.22 12.11
CA GLY A 172 2.50 4.76 12.05
C GLY A 172 2.32 4.11 13.42
N VAL A 173 2.95 4.66 14.46
CA VAL A 173 2.77 4.17 15.83
C VAL A 173 1.33 4.32 16.31
N PHE A 174 0.69 5.45 16.03
CA PHE A 174 -0.74 5.66 16.33
C PHE A 174 -1.62 4.57 15.69
N VAL A 175 -1.42 4.29 14.40
CA VAL A 175 -2.20 3.28 13.65
C VAL A 175 -1.97 1.88 14.21
N VAL A 176 -0.71 1.50 14.43
CA VAL A 176 -0.35 0.18 14.98
C VAL A 176 -0.99 -0.04 16.34
N LEU A 177 -0.92 0.95 17.23
CA LEU A 177 -1.54 0.87 18.56
C LEU A 177 -3.06 0.80 18.47
N CYS A 178 -3.70 1.58 17.59
CA CYS A 178 -5.14 1.49 17.37
C CYS A 178 -5.56 0.10 16.87
N PHE A 179 -4.76 -0.53 16.00
CA PHE A 179 -5.05 -1.86 15.46
C PHE A 179 -4.86 -2.95 16.51
N LEU A 180 -3.79 -2.90 17.31
CA LEU A 180 -3.53 -3.88 18.35
C LEU A 180 -4.53 -3.82 19.51
N THR A 181 -5.03 -2.63 19.82
CA THR A 181 -5.96 -2.42 20.94
C THR A 181 -7.43 -2.43 20.52
N GLU A 182 -7.71 -2.37 19.22
CA GLU A 182 -9.06 -2.20 18.65
C GLU A 182 -9.88 -1.10 19.35
N CYS A 183 -9.22 -0.05 19.85
CA CYS A 183 -9.84 0.97 20.70
C CYS A 183 -10.87 1.85 19.95
N ILE A 184 -10.77 1.91 18.63
CA ILE A 184 -11.75 2.54 17.74
C ILE A 184 -11.94 1.66 16.49
N PRO A 185 -13.07 1.79 15.75
CA PRO A 185 -13.27 1.03 14.52
C PRO A 185 -12.22 1.40 13.47
N LEU A 186 -11.83 0.44 12.64
CA LEU A 186 -10.83 0.64 11.57
C LEU A 186 -11.13 1.84 10.65
N PRO A 187 -12.39 2.12 10.24
CA PRO A 187 -12.71 3.35 9.48
C PRO A 187 -12.41 4.63 10.26
N GLY A 188 -12.56 4.60 11.59
CA GLY A 188 -12.20 5.71 12.47
C GLY A 188 -10.69 5.95 12.51
N VAL A 189 -9.88 4.88 12.53
CA VAL A 189 -8.41 4.98 12.40
C VAL A 189 -8.04 5.59 11.05
N ALA A 190 -8.66 5.10 9.97
CA ALA A 190 -8.46 5.62 8.62
C ALA A 190 -8.80 7.12 8.51
N PHE A 191 -9.86 7.58 9.19
CA PHE A 191 -10.22 9.00 9.25
C PHE A 191 -9.19 9.83 10.05
N CYS A 192 -8.71 9.31 11.18
CA CYS A 192 -7.68 9.96 11.98
C CYS A 192 -6.39 10.17 11.19
N ILE A 193 -5.98 9.22 10.34
CA ILE A 193 -4.83 9.37 9.43
C ILE A 193 -4.96 10.65 8.59
N GLY A 194 -6.11 10.87 7.95
CA GLY A 194 -6.35 12.07 7.14
C GLY A 194 -6.27 13.36 7.95
N LEU A 195 -6.85 13.37 9.16
CA LEU A 195 -6.76 14.51 10.06
C LEU A 195 -5.31 14.80 10.48
N ILE A 196 -4.55 13.78 10.87
CA ILE A 196 -3.14 13.91 11.26
C ILE A 196 -2.34 14.52 10.11
N LEU A 197 -2.50 14.02 8.89
CA LEU A 197 -1.76 14.53 7.72
C LEU A 197 -2.10 15.98 7.37
N VAL A 198 -3.37 16.38 7.51
CA VAL A 198 -3.80 17.77 7.22
C VAL A 198 -3.36 18.73 8.32
N PHE A 199 -3.58 18.38 9.59
CA PHE A 199 -3.24 19.27 10.71
C PHE A 199 -1.73 19.40 10.93
N SER A 200 -0.95 18.39 10.57
CA SER A 200 0.51 18.47 10.56
C SER A 200 1.10 19.23 9.37
N GLY A 201 0.28 19.59 8.37
CA GLY A 201 0.71 20.28 7.16
C GLY A 201 1.45 19.40 6.14
N VAL A 202 1.50 18.08 6.35
CA VAL A 202 2.16 17.14 5.42
C VAL A 202 1.41 17.07 4.10
N THR A 203 0.08 17.15 4.13
CA THR A 203 -0.78 17.17 2.94
C THR A 203 -1.79 18.32 3.02
N SER A 204 -2.22 18.81 1.86
CA SER A 204 -3.27 19.83 1.81
C SER A 204 -4.66 19.22 1.98
N ARG A 205 -5.66 20.06 2.32
CA ARG A 205 -7.07 19.65 2.41
C ARG A 205 -7.63 19.12 1.08
N LYS A 206 -7.08 19.58 -0.05
CA LYS A 206 -7.49 19.10 -1.38
C LYS A 206 -6.83 17.76 -1.70
N ASP A 207 -5.55 17.62 -1.35
CA ASP A 207 -4.77 16.43 -1.66
C ASP A 207 -5.18 15.24 -0.78
N VAL A 208 -5.56 15.46 0.48
CA VAL A 208 -6.00 14.36 1.37
C VAL A 208 -7.22 13.61 0.82
N ALA A 209 -8.15 14.32 0.18
CA ALA A 209 -9.35 13.71 -0.39
C ALA A 209 -8.99 12.74 -1.52
N MET A 210 -7.98 13.08 -2.32
CA MET A 210 -7.48 12.22 -3.40
C MET A 210 -6.85 10.93 -2.86
N LEU A 211 -6.31 10.93 -1.64
CA LEU A 211 -5.75 9.71 -1.03
C LEU A 211 -6.82 8.65 -0.73
N TYR A 212 -8.05 9.06 -0.42
CA TYR A 212 -9.18 8.15 -0.21
C TYR A 212 -9.85 7.69 -1.52
N TRP A 213 -9.49 8.32 -2.65
CA TRP A 213 -10.12 8.13 -3.95
C TRP A 213 -9.20 7.42 -4.95
N SER A 214 -8.52 6.36 -4.50
CA SER A 214 -7.63 5.57 -5.35
C SER A 214 -8.38 4.55 -6.21
N ASP A 215 -7.77 4.14 -7.32
CA ASP A 215 -8.30 3.09 -8.20
C ASP A 215 -8.51 1.78 -7.43
N ALA A 216 -7.60 1.47 -6.50
CA ALA A 216 -7.72 0.31 -5.62
C ALA A 216 -8.99 0.37 -4.75
N CYS A 217 -9.28 1.53 -4.16
CA CYS A 217 -10.49 1.75 -3.35
C CYS A 217 -11.76 1.55 -4.18
N TRP A 218 -11.80 2.12 -5.39
CA TRP A 218 -12.90 1.96 -6.35
C TRP A 218 -13.11 0.51 -6.77
N PHE A 219 -12.03 -0.20 -7.08
CA PHE A 219 -12.09 -1.59 -7.47
C PHE A 219 -12.63 -2.48 -6.34
N ILE A 220 -12.13 -2.29 -5.10
CA ILE A 220 -12.62 -3.00 -3.91
C ILE A 220 -14.10 -2.69 -3.67
N MET A 221 -14.51 -1.43 -3.82
CA MET A 221 -15.92 -1.05 -3.67
C MET A 221 -16.80 -1.77 -4.71
N GLY A 222 -16.40 -1.75 -5.97
CA GLY A 222 -17.11 -2.42 -7.05
C GLY A 222 -17.19 -3.94 -6.87
N SER A 223 -16.09 -4.59 -6.47
CA SER A 223 -16.06 -6.04 -6.23
C SER A 223 -16.96 -6.45 -5.06
N LEU A 224 -16.96 -5.68 -3.96
CA LEU A 224 -17.84 -5.92 -2.82
C LEU A 224 -19.31 -5.70 -3.17
N MET A 225 -19.64 -4.68 -3.98
CA MET A 225 -21.00 -4.45 -4.47
C MET A 225 -21.48 -5.60 -5.36
N PHE A 226 -20.63 -6.09 -6.27
CA PHE A 226 -20.92 -7.24 -7.11
C PHE A 226 -21.13 -8.51 -6.27
N ALA A 227 -20.23 -8.78 -5.31
CA ALA A 227 -20.36 -9.90 -4.39
C ALA A 227 -21.67 -9.83 -3.58
N ALA A 228 -22.01 -8.64 -3.06
CA ALA A 228 -23.27 -8.42 -2.33
C ALA A 228 -24.50 -8.66 -3.22
N ALA A 229 -24.47 -8.23 -4.48
CA ALA A 229 -25.55 -8.50 -5.44
C ALA A 229 -25.66 -10.00 -5.75
N PHE A 230 -24.53 -10.69 -5.92
CA PHE A 230 -24.47 -12.13 -6.16
C PHE A 230 -25.09 -12.93 -5.01
N VAL A 231 -24.75 -12.58 -3.76
CA VAL A 231 -25.35 -13.18 -2.55
C VAL A 231 -26.83 -12.84 -2.44
N LYS A 232 -27.23 -11.60 -2.73
CA LYS A 232 -28.63 -11.16 -2.65
C LYS A 232 -29.53 -11.89 -3.65
N THR A 233 -29.01 -12.23 -4.83
CA THR A 233 -29.77 -12.97 -5.86
C THR A 233 -29.90 -14.46 -5.57
N GLY A 234 -29.14 -15.00 -4.61
CA GLY A 234 -29.16 -16.43 -4.25
C GLY A 234 -28.53 -17.33 -5.31
N VAL A 235 -27.82 -16.77 -6.30
CA VAL A 235 -27.09 -17.54 -7.32
C VAL A 235 -26.04 -18.41 -6.65
N ASP A 236 -25.35 -17.83 -5.68
CA ASP A 236 -24.40 -18.48 -4.80
C ASP A 236 -24.97 -19.75 -4.13
N LYS A 237 -26.17 -19.66 -3.52
CA LYS A 237 -26.85 -20.80 -2.90
C LYS A 237 -27.26 -21.87 -3.92
N ARG A 238 -27.72 -21.45 -5.10
CA ARG A 238 -28.11 -22.37 -6.18
C ARG A 238 -26.92 -23.15 -6.72
N VAL A 239 -25.78 -22.47 -6.92
CA VAL A 239 -24.53 -23.11 -7.35
C VAL A 239 -24.08 -24.13 -6.30
N CYS A 240 -24.07 -23.75 -5.02
CA CYS A 240 -23.72 -24.66 -3.94
C CYS A 240 -24.65 -25.90 -3.92
N LEU A 241 -25.97 -25.69 -3.90
CA LEU A 241 -26.95 -26.78 -3.86
C LEU A 241 -26.85 -27.71 -5.08
N MET A 242 -26.61 -27.17 -6.27
CA MET A 242 -26.43 -27.97 -7.49
C MET A 242 -25.20 -28.89 -7.38
N MET A 243 -24.11 -28.40 -6.80
CA MET A 243 -22.88 -29.17 -6.64
C MET A 243 -23.01 -30.24 -5.55
N PHE A 244 -23.65 -29.92 -4.42
CA PHE A 244 -23.88 -30.91 -3.35
C PHE A 244 -24.91 -31.99 -3.72
N LYS A 245 -25.91 -31.67 -4.55
CA LYS A 245 -26.91 -32.64 -5.02
C LYS A 245 -26.30 -33.81 -5.80
N LYS A 246 -25.10 -33.65 -6.38
CA LYS A 246 -24.38 -34.74 -7.08
C LYS A 246 -23.61 -35.67 -6.15
N LEU A 247 -23.58 -35.41 -4.84
CA LEU A 247 -22.86 -36.22 -3.85
C LEU A 247 -23.83 -37.13 -3.12
N ALA A 248 -24.15 -38.25 -3.76
CA ALA A 248 -25.10 -39.23 -3.23
C ALA A 248 -24.50 -40.16 -2.14
N VAL A 249 -23.21 -40.02 -1.78
CA VAL A 249 -22.55 -40.90 -0.78
C VAL A 249 -21.76 -40.07 0.24
N PRO A 250 -22.11 -40.13 1.54
CA PRO A 250 -21.47 -39.34 2.59
C PRO A 250 -20.12 -39.95 2.97
N ASN A 251 -19.04 -39.46 2.36
CA ASN A 251 -17.69 -39.70 2.85
C ASN A 251 -17.07 -38.36 3.21
N VAL A 252 -16.69 -38.24 4.47
CA VAL A 252 -16.10 -37.05 5.07
C VAL A 252 -14.93 -36.51 4.24
N ARG A 253 -14.06 -37.39 3.71
CA ARG A 253 -12.92 -37.00 2.87
C ARG A 253 -13.35 -36.30 1.58
N TRP A 254 -14.40 -36.80 0.94
CA TRP A 254 -14.93 -36.23 -0.31
C TRP A 254 -15.64 -34.90 -0.05
N ILE A 255 -16.40 -34.80 1.05
CA ILE A 255 -17.05 -33.55 1.46
C ILE A 255 -16.01 -32.45 1.69
N THR A 256 -14.95 -32.75 2.46
CA THR A 256 -13.87 -31.79 2.71
C THR A 256 -13.16 -31.37 1.43
N LEU A 257 -12.84 -32.32 0.55
CA LEU A 257 -12.17 -32.01 -0.72
C LEU A 257 -13.04 -31.08 -1.58
N ILE A 258 -14.35 -31.29 -1.56
CA ILE A 258 -15.30 -30.48 -2.32
C ILE A 258 -15.43 -29.08 -1.76
N PHE A 259 -15.36 -28.91 -0.44
CA PHE A 259 -15.23 -27.58 0.15
C PHE A 259 -14.02 -26.85 -0.45
N PHE A 260 -12.83 -27.46 -0.50
CA PHE A 260 -11.67 -26.80 -1.10
C PHE A 260 -11.84 -26.52 -2.60
N VAL A 261 -12.32 -27.50 -3.37
CA VAL A 261 -12.49 -27.36 -4.82
C VAL A 261 -13.53 -26.30 -5.20
N ILE A 262 -14.55 -26.09 -4.36
CA ILE A 262 -15.60 -25.09 -4.62
C ILE A 262 -15.25 -23.73 -4.02
N ILE A 263 -14.89 -23.70 -2.74
CA ILE A 263 -14.73 -22.47 -1.98
C ILE A 263 -13.48 -21.73 -2.44
N ALA A 264 -12.36 -22.41 -2.74
CA ALA A 264 -11.13 -21.71 -3.11
C ALA A 264 -11.26 -20.90 -4.42
N PRO A 265 -11.80 -21.44 -5.53
CA PRO A 265 -12.06 -20.62 -6.71
C PRO A 265 -13.06 -19.49 -6.47
N LEU A 266 -14.11 -19.72 -5.65
CA LEU A 266 -15.10 -18.69 -5.35
C LEU A 266 -14.52 -17.56 -4.47
N ALA A 267 -13.59 -17.86 -3.57
CA ALA A 267 -12.92 -16.89 -2.71
C ALA A 267 -12.00 -15.93 -3.49
N SER A 268 -11.66 -16.26 -4.74
CA SER A 268 -10.98 -15.30 -5.63
C SER A 268 -11.90 -14.16 -6.10
N PHE A 269 -13.22 -14.31 -6.01
CA PHE A 269 -14.19 -13.31 -6.51
C PHE A 269 -15.12 -12.77 -5.42
N ILE A 270 -15.31 -13.51 -4.34
CA ILE A 270 -16.20 -13.18 -3.23
C ILE A 270 -15.33 -13.02 -1.98
N SER A 271 -15.62 -12.00 -1.16
CA SER A 271 -14.92 -11.79 0.11
C SER A 271 -14.99 -13.04 1.00
N ASP A 272 -13.84 -13.42 1.57
CA ASP A 272 -13.69 -14.55 2.50
C ASP A 272 -14.77 -14.57 3.59
N HIS A 273 -15.12 -13.42 4.16
CA HIS A 273 -16.14 -13.29 5.20
C HIS A 273 -17.54 -13.65 4.70
N ALA A 274 -17.91 -13.19 3.50
CA ALA A 274 -19.21 -13.49 2.90
C ALA A 274 -19.30 -14.98 2.54
N LEU A 275 -18.23 -15.53 1.98
CA LEU A 275 -18.18 -16.93 1.58
C LEU A 275 -18.25 -17.87 2.79
N ALA A 276 -17.50 -17.58 3.86
CA ALA A 276 -17.59 -18.33 5.11
C ALA A 276 -19.01 -18.32 5.69
N ALA A 277 -19.68 -17.15 5.70
CA ALA A 277 -21.05 -17.02 6.19
C ALA A 277 -22.07 -17.81 5.34
N MET A 278 -21.84 -17.93 4.04
CA MET A 278 -22.71 -18.71 3.13
C MET A 278 -22.56 -20.21 3.30
N PHE A 279 -21.32 -20.69 3.48
CA PHE A 279 -21.03 -22.13 3.62
C PHE A 279 -21.23 -22.64 5.04
N LEU A 280 -21.26 -21.76 6.05
CA LEU A 280 -21.51 -22.13 7.45
C LEU A 280 -22.83 -22.92 7.64
N PRO A 281 -24.00 -22.46 7.17
CA PRO A 281 -25.23 -23.25 7.25
C PRO A 281 -25.14 -24.60 6.56
N ILE A 282 -24.40 -24.70 5.45
CA ILE A 282 -24.21 -25.96 4.72
C ILE A 282 -23.36 -26.93 5.55
N GLY A 283 -22.26 -26.44 6.14
CA GLY A 283 -21.44 -27.22 7.06
C GLY A 283 -22.23 -27.72 8.26
N MET A 284 -23.12 -26.88 8.81
CA MET A 284 -24.01 -27.26 9.91
C MET A 284 -25.02 -28.34 9.50
N LEU A 285 -25.63 -28.22 8.31
CA LEU A 285 -26.57 -29.22 7.80
C LEU A 285 -25.89 -30.57 7.54
N LEU A 286 -24.68 -30.55 6.97
CA LEU A 286 -23.91 -31.77 6.74
C LEU A 286 -23.50 -32.43 8.06
N TYR A 287 -23.13 -31.64 9.07
CA TYR A 287 -22.87 -32.13 10.40
C TYR A 287 -24.11 -32.81 11.00
N GLN A 288 -25.25 -32.11 11.06
CA GLN A 288 -26.49 -32.63 11.63
C GLN A 288 -26.98 -33.91 10.95
N ASN A 289 -26.88 -33.99 9.62
CA ASN A 289 -27.27 -35.18 8.86
C ASN A 289 -26.28 -36.35 8.98
N SER A 290 -25.10 -36.13 9.54
CA SER A 290 -24.08 -37.17 9.74
C SER A 290 -24.16 -37.82 11.12
N LEU A 291 -24.96 -37.26 12.03
CA LEU A 291 -25.19 -37.81 13.37
C LEU A 291 -26.16 -39.00 13.30
N SER A 292 -25.98 -39.97 14.18
CA SER A 292 -26.82 -41.18 14.27
C SER A 292 -27.26 -41.43 15.71
N GLU A 293 -28.21 -42.33 15.95
CA GLU A 293 -28.60 -42.69 17.33
C GLU A 293 -27.42 -43.25 18.16
N GLU A 294 -26.44 -43.90 17.51
CA GLU A 294 -25.23 -44.42 18.16
C GLU A 294 -24.18 -43.33 18.45
N THR A 295 -24.16 -42.27 17.63
CA THR A 295 -23.27 -41.11 17.76
C THR A 295 -24.09 -39.82 17.74
N PRO A 296 -24.74 -39.47 18.87
CA PRO A 296 -25.61 -38.30 18.93
C PRO A 296 -24.84 -36.97 18.84
N GLU A 297 -23.55 -36.96 19.18
CA GLU A 297 -22.67 -35.80 19.02
C GLU A 297 -21.27 -36.23 18.56
N ASP A 298 -20.73 -35.53 17.56
CA ASP A 298 -19.32 -35.64 17.14
C ASP A 298 -18.66 -34.24 17.02
N PRO A 299 -18.07 -33.72 18.10
CA PRO A 299 -17.43 -32.41 18.07
C PRO A 299 -16.24 -32.31 17.11
N GLU A 300 -15.54 -33.42 16.86
CA GLU A 300 -14.36 -33.43 15.99
C GLU A 300 -14.77 -33.29 14.51
N LEU A 301 -15.84 -33.95 14.10
CA LEU A 301 -16.44 -33.75 12.77
C LEU A 301 -16.90 -32.30 12.58
N ALA A 302 -17.56 -31.71 13.58
CA ALA A 302 -17.98 -30.32 13.51
C ALA A 302 -16.79 -29.36 13.36
N LYS A 303 -15.76 -29.48 14.22
CA LYS A 303 -14.53 -28.66 14.13
C LYS A 303 -13.89 -28.80 12.76
N MET A 304 -13.73 -30.03 12.29
CA MET A 304 -13.05 -30.30 11.03
C MET A 304 -13.81 -29.71 9.84
N LEU A 305 -15.14 -29.82 9.77
CA LEU A 305 -15.94 -29.20 8.70
C LEU A 305 -15.84 -27.67 8.73
N MET A 306 -15.90 -27.06 9.92
CA MET A 306 -15.82 -25.59 10.06
C MET A 306 -14.42 -25.06 9.73
N ILE A 307 -13.37 -25.74 10.19
CA ILE A 307 -11.98 -25.40 9.87
C ILE A 307 -11.73 -25.58 8.37
N ALA A 308 -12.24 -26.64 7.74
CA ALA A 308 -12.09 -26.85 6.30
C ALA A 308 -12.71 -25.71 5.49
N ILE A 309 -13.91 -25.24 5.84
CA ILE A 309 -14.55 -24.07 5.20
C ILE A 309 -13.67 -22.83 5.35
N ALA A 310 -13.19 -22.53 6.58
CA ALA A 310 -12.37 -21.37 6.86
C ALA A 310 -11.02 -21.41 6.10
N MET A 311 -10.36 -22.57 6.07
CA MET A 311 -9.10 -22.75 5.36
C MET A 311 -9.29 -22.70 3.85
N ALA A 312 -10.38 -23.23 3.31
CA ALA A 312 -10.68 -23.15 1.90
C ALA A 312 -10.89 -21.70 1.42
N CYS A 313 -11.56 -20.87 2.23
CA CYS A 313 -11.66 -19.42 1.95
C CYS A 313 -10.26 -18.78 1.91
N ASN A 314 -9.43 -19.03 2.93
CA ASN A 314 -8.07 -18.46 3.01
C ASN A 314 -7.17 -18.86 1.83
N ILE A 315 -7.23 -20.11 1.37
CA ILE A 315 -6.42 -20.60 0.23
C ILE A 315 -6.81 -19.91 -1.07
N GLY A 316 -8.10 -19.63 -1.27
CA GLY A 316 -8.60 -19.04 -2.51
C GLY A 316 -8.47 -17.52 -2.61
N GLY A 317 -8.39 -16.82 -1.47
CA GLY A 317 -8.32 -15.36 -1.43
C GLY A 317 -7.18 -14.72 -2.24
N PRO A 318 -5.97 -15.29 -2.36
CA PRO A 318 -4.90 -14.74 -3.21
C PRO A 318 -5.12 -14.91 -4.73
N GLY A 319 -6.11 -15.69 -5.17
CA GLY A 319 -6.21 -16.17 -6.55
C GLY A 319 -6.59 -15.12 -7.60
N ALA A 320 -7.18 -13.98 -7.20
CA ALA A 320 -7.47 -12.89 -8.12
C ALA A 320 -7.45 -11.52 -7.41
N PRO A 321 -7.30 -10.40 -8.13
CA PRO A 321 -7.31 -9.06 -7.54
C PRO A 321 -8.58 -8.80 -6.71
N SER A 322 -9.73 -9.29 -7.16
CA SER A 322 -11.03 -9.15 -6.47
C SER A 322 -11.16 -9.94 -5.17
N GLY A 323 -10.29 -10.94 -4.92
CA GLY A 323 -10.43 -11.84 -3.78
C GLY A 323 -10.21 -11.16 -2.43
N GLY A 324 -9.42 -10.08 -2.41
CA GLY A 324 -9.27 -9.29 -1.19
C GLY A 324 -8.55 -7.97 -1.43
N ALA A 325 -8.84 -6.99 -0.56
CA ALA A 325 -8.22 -5.67 -0.61
C ALA A 325 -6.69 -5.72 -0.64
N ARG A 326 -6.09 -6.70 0.05
CA ARG A 326 -4.64 -6.93 0.09
C ARG A 326 -4.03 -7.15 -1.29
N ASN A 327 -4.73 -7.82 -2.21
CA ASN A 327 -4.20 -8.19 -3.52
C ASN A 327 -4.05 -6.93 -4.39
N VAL A 328 -5.11 -6.12 -4.46
CA VAL A 328 -5.12 -4.88 -5.26
C VAL A 328 -4.16 -3.84 -4.69
N ILE A 329 -4.12 -3.69 -3.36
CA ILE A 329 -3.17 -2.81 -2.69
C ILE A 329 -1.73 -3.23 -3.01
N MET A 330 -1.42 -4.52 -2.97
CA MET A 330 -0.09 -5.03 -3.33
C MET A 330 0.25 -4.76 -4.80
N MET A 331 -0.68 -4.99 -5.73
CA MET A 331 -0.49 -4.67 -7.14
C MET A 331 -0.18 -3.18 -7.33
N THR A 332 -0.92 -2.30 -6.65
CA THR A 332 -0.66 -0.85 -6.67
C THR A 332 0.72 -0.53 -6.13
N TYR A 333 1.13 -1.10 -4.98
CA TYR A 333 2.46 -0.86 -4.42
C TYR A 333 3.59 -1.37 -5.31
N LEU A 334 3.44 -2.54 -5.94
CA LEU A 334 4.45 -3.08 -6.85
C LEU A 334 4.63 -2.19 -8.09
N ASN A 335 3.54 -1.65 -8.62
CA ASN A 335 3.59 -0.71 -9.73
C ASN A 335 4.16 0.66 -9.31
N ASP A 336 3.70 1.23 -8.19
CA ASP A 336 4.10 2.57 -7.76
C ASP A 336 5.55 2.64 -7.26
N MET A 337 6.01 1.62 -6.52
CA MET A 337 7.34 1.60 -5.92
C MET A 337 8.40 1.04 -6.88
N PHE A 338 8.07 -0.03 -7.61
CA PHE A 338 9.05 -0.77 -8.41
C PHE A 338 8.79 -0.72 -9.92
N GLY A 339 7.65 -0.16 -10.35
CA GLY A 339 7.25 -0.15 -11.75
C GLY A 339 6.93 -1.54 -12.30
N PHE A 340 6.64 -2.51 -11.43
CA PHE A 340 6.21 -3.85 -11.82
C PHE A 340 4.69 -3.89 -11.90
N ASP A 341 4.19 -4.04 -13.12
CA ASP A 341 2.77 -4.21 -13.40
C ASP A 341 2.45 -5.71 -13.48
N ILE A 342 1.46 -6.18 -12.70
CA ILE A 342 1.06 -7.59 -12.57
C ILE A 342 -0.39 -7.79 -13.03
N GLY A 343 -1.00 -6.82 -13.71
CA GLY A 343 -2.33 -7.01 -14.31
C GLY A 343 -2.90 -5.79 -14.98
#